data_AF-A0A9P6WT36-F1
#
_entry.id   AF-A0A9P6WT36-F1
#
_cell.length_a   1.000
_cell.length_b   1.000
_cell.length_c   1.000
_cell.angle_alpha   90.00
_cell.angle_beta   90.00
_cell.angle_gamma   90.00
#
_symmetry.space_group_name_H-M   'P 1'
#
loop_
_entity.id
_entity.type
_entity.pdbx_description
1 polymer ?
#
loop_
_entity_poly.entity_id
_entity_poly.type
_entity_poly.pdbx_seq_one_letter_code
_entity_poly.pdbx_strand_id
1 'polypeptide(L)'
;MKLEEIGHPMSYQSAINVLHAVEIYAEIKKKKPLLTEKHKKARLAWAKKHQYWAVHDWRRVMFSGETKINIWGPDGCKYYWKKKTRSFTPSPYRRYCEA
;
A
#
# COMPACT_ATOMS: atom_id res chain seq x y z
N MET A 1 -4.51 13.32 17.70
CA MET A 1 -5.79 14.00 17.98
C MET A 1 -6.39 13.29 19.18
N LYS A 2 -6.28 13.85 20.38
CA LYS A 2 -6.99 13.32 21.55
C LYS A 2 -8.42 13.83 21.44
N LEU A 3 -9.39 12.92 21.34
CA LEU A 3 -10.82 13.24 21.21
C LEU A 3 -11.41 13.90 22.49
N GLU A 4 -10.59 14.05 23.52
CA GLU A 4 -10.95 14.53 24.85
C GLU A 4 -11.09 16.07 24.93
N GLU A 5 -10.59 16.83 23.95
CA GLU A 5 -10.61 18.31 23.98
C GLU A 5 -11.96 18.94 23.57
N ILE A 6 -12.92 18.15 23.06
CA ILE A 6 -14.21 18.65 22.55
C ILE A 6 -15.38 18.17 23.43
N GLY A 7 -15.26 18.28 24.76
CA GLY A 7 -16.37 18.30 25.75
C GLY A 7 -17.46 17.21 25.72
N HIS A 8 -17.37 16.22 24.84
CA HIS A 8 -18.39 15.23 24.54
C HIS A 8 -17.71 13.88 24.36
N PRO A 9 -18.06 12.87 25.18
CA PRO A 9 -17.51 11.53 25.03
C PRO A 9 -18.04 10.90 23.74
N MET A 10 -17.21 10.90 22.70
CA MET A 10 -17.52 10.21 21.45
C MET A 10 -16.95 8.79 21.49
N SER A 11 -17.79 7.78 21.26
CA SER A 11 -17.31 6.41 21.10
C SER A 11 -16.49 6.26 19.81
N TYR A 12 -15.58 5.28 19.76
CA TYR A 12 -14.84 4.96 18.54
C TYR A 12 -15.78 4.75 17.34
N GLN A 13 -16.85 3.99 17.54
CA GLN A 13 -17.83 3.71 16.49
C GLN A 13 -18.59 4.97 16.05
N SER A 14 -18.91 5.87 16.99
CA SER A 14 -19.53 7.16 16.67
C SER A 14 -18.63 8.00 15.78
N ALA A 15 -17.33 8.05 16.06
CA ALA A 15 -16.36 8.76 15.22
C ALA A 15 -16.28 8.16 13.81
N ILE A 16 -16.25 6.82 13.68
CA ILE A 16 -16.27 6.14 12.38
C ILE A 16 -17.56 6.43 11.60
N ASN A 17 -18.71 6.41 12.28
CA ASN A 17 -20.00 6.68 11.64
C ASN A 17 -20.05 8.12 11.08
N VAL A 18 -19.53 9.10 11.83
CA VAL A 18 -19.41 10.48 11.35
C VAL A 18 -18.51 10.57 10.12
N LEU A 19 -17.36 9.88 10.12
CA LEU A 19 -16.45 9.83 8.96
C LEU A 19 -17.11 9.22 7.72
N HIS A 20 -17.85 8.14 7.90
CA HIS A 20 -18.60 7.52 6.80
C HIS A 20 -19.73 8.42 6.29
N ALA A 21 -20.41 9.17 7.16
CA ALA A 21 -21.45 10.13 6.77
C ALA A 21 -20.89 11.26 5.89
N VAL A 22 -19.63 11.66 6.08
CA VAL A 22 -18.92 12.62 5.22
C VAL A 22 -18.12 11.95 4.08
N GLU A 23 -18.40 10.67 3.80
CA GLU A 23 -17.78 9.84 2.76
C GLU A 23 -16.25 9.71 2.85
N ILE A 24 -15.71 9.67 4.07
CA ILE A 24 -14.29 9.42 4.34
C ILE A 24 -14.13 7.98 4.82
N TYR A 25 -13.23 7.24 4.18
CA TYR A 25 -12.96 5.83 4.45
C TYR A 25 -11.49 5.59 4.75
N ALA A 26 -11.19 4.56 5.55
CA ALA A 26 -9.83 4.10 5.77
C ALA A 26 -9.36 3.22 4.61
N GLU A 27 -8.18 3.48 4.07
CA GLU A 27 -7.53 2.68 3.03
C GLU A 27 -6.13 2.24 3.49
N ILE A 28 -5.71 1.03 3.07
CA ILE A 28 -4.37 0.51 3.36
C ILE A 28 -3.34 1.30 2.54
N LYS A 29 -2.38 1.92 3.23
CA LYS A 29 -1.25 2.59 2.62
C LYS A 29 -0.29 1.56 2.03
N LYS A 30 -0.28 1.46 0.70
CA LYS A 30 0.68 0.62 -0.02
C LYS A 30 2.10 1.15 0.20
N LYS A 31 2.97 0.34 0.81
CA LYS A 31 4.40 0.65 0.92
C LYS A 31 5.00 0.67 -0.49
N LYS A 32 5.48 1.83 -0.94
CA LYS A 32 6.20 1.98 -2.21
C LYS A 32 7.61 2.48 -1.90
N PRO A 33 8.67 1.86 -2.43
CA PRO A 33 10.02 2.38 -2.28
C PRO A 33 10.11 3.74 -2.96
N LEU A 34 10.78 4.70 -2.32
CA LEU A 34 11.05 5.99 -2.95
C LEU A 34 12.08 5.79 -4.06
N LEU A 35 11.69 6.12 -5.29
CA LEU A 35 12.59 6.06 -6.44
C LEU A 35 13.17 7.45 -6.71
N THR A 36 14.48 7.59 -6.56
CA THR A 36 15.21 8.78 -7.00
C THR A 36 15.21 8.86 -8.53
N GLU A 37 15.47 10.05 -9.08
CA GLU A 37 15.57 10.22 -10.54
C GLU A 37 16.65 9.32 -11.16
N LYS A 38 17.76 9.10 -10.44
CA LYS A 38 18.80 8.15 -10.84
C LYS A 38 18.25 6.73 -10.96
N HIS A 39 17.47 6.26 -9.98
CA HIS A 39 16.85 4.93 -10.02
C HIS A 39 15.88 4.81 -11.18
N LYS A 40 15.05 5.83 -11.44
CA LYS A 40 14.09 5.84 -12.56
C LYS A 40 14.80 5.72 -13.90
N LYS A 41 15.84 6.53 -14.14
CA LYS A 41 16.63 6.49 -15.37
C LYS A 41 17.31 5.14 -15.57
N ALA A 42 17.95 4.60 -14.54
CA ALA A 42 18.61 3.29 -14.61
C ALA A 42 17.62 2.15 -14.92
N ARG A 43 16.48 2.13 -14.23
CA ARG A 43 15.43 1.12 -14.47
C ARG A 43 14.84 1.23 -15.87
N LEU A 44 14.62 2.44 -16.38
CA LEU A 44 14.10 2.65 -17.73
C LEU A 44 15.11 2.19 -18.79
N ALA A 45 16.38 2.53 -18.64
CA ALA A 45 17.44 2.10 -19.55
C ALA A 45 17.57 0.57 -19.55
N TRP A 46 17.52 -0.05 -18.36
CA TRP A 46 17.53 -1.50 -18.23
C TRP A 46 16.32 -2.15 -18.93
N ALA A 47 15.11 -1.64 -18.69
CA ALA A 47 13.90 -2.16 -19.32
C ALA A 47 13.95 -2.06 -20.85
N LYS A 48 14.38 -0.91 -21.40
CA LYS A 48 14.55 -0.71 -22.85
C LYS A 48 15.57 -1.67 -23.45
N LYS A 49 16.69 -1.90 -22.77
CA LYS A 49 17.74 -2.83 -23.25
C LYS A 49 17.24 -4.27 -23.36
N HIS A 50 16.32 -4.68 -22.48
CA HIS A 50 15.84 -6.07 -22.39
C HIS A 50 14.40 -6.24 -22.92
N GLN A 51 13.83 -5.21 -23.58
CA GLN A 51 12.42 -5.21 -23.99
C GLN A 51 12.07 -6.26 -25.05
N TYR A 52 13.08 -6.68 -25.83
CA TYR A 52 12.92 -7.68 -26.90
C TYR A 52 13.52 -9.04 -26.54
N TRP A 53 13.90 -9.25 -25.27
CA TRP A 53 14.42 -10.54 -24.84
C TRP A 53 13.35 -11.62 -24.93
N ALA A 54 13.71 -12.74 -25.56
CA ALA A 54 12.86 -13.91 -25.66
C ALA A 54 12.91 -14.72 -24.37
N VAL A 55 11.97 -15.65 -24.20
CA VAL A 55 11.94 -16.58 -23.06
C VAL A 55 13.27 -17.32 -22.91
N HIS A 56 13.92 -17.66 -24.02
CA HIS A 56 15.21 -18.35 -24.00
C HIS A 56 16.36 -17.50 -23.45
N ASP A 57 16.30 -16.18 -23.61
CA ASP A 57 17.29 -15.26 -23.04
C ASP A 57 17.12 -15.15 -21.52
N TRP A 58 15.87 -15.03 -21.05
CA TRP A 58 15.55 -15.00 -19.62
C TRP A 58 15.95 -16.27 -18.88
N ARG A 59 15.88 -17.44 -19.52
CA ARG A 59 16.33 -18.72 -18.94
C ARG A 59 17.81 -18.74 -18.59
N ARG A 60 18.62 -17.88 -19.21
CA ARG A 60 20.05 -17.78 -18.93
C ARG A 60 20.35 -16.88 -17.72
N VAL A 61 19.35 -16.18 -17.20
CA VAL A 61 19.52 -15.27 -16.05
C VAL A 61 19.20 -15.99 -14.75
N MET A 62 20.20 -16.05 -13.87
CA MET A 62 20.04 -16.50 -12.50
C MET A 62 19.76 -15.30 -11.60
N PHE A 63 18.55 -15.22 -11.04
CA PHE A 63 18.19 -14.19 -10.07
C PHE A 63 18.51 -14.68 -8.66
N SER A 64 19.19 -13.83 -7.88
CA SER A 64 19.40 -14.03 -6.44
C SER A 64 18.82 -12.85 -5.67
N GLY A 65 18.24 -13.14 -4.51
CA GLY A 65 17.69 -12.13 -3.63
C GLY A 65 17.42 -12.73 -2.25
N GLU A 66 17.39 -11.87 -1.25
CA GLU A 66 17.04 -12.25 0.11
C GLU A 66 15.61 -11.80 0.42
N THR A 67 14.89 -12.63 1.17
CA THR A 67 13.55 -12.29 1.67
C THR A 67 13.47 -12.58 3.15
N LYS A 68 12.80 -11.70 3.89
CA LYS A 68 12.51 -11.89 5.32
C LYS A 68 11.25 -12.74 5.44
N ILE A 69 11.35 -13.87 6.16
CA ILE A 69 10.20 -14.70 6.51
C ILE A 69 9.85 -14.43 7.97
N ASN A 70 8.66 -13.89 8.23
CA ASN A 70 8.16 -13.66 9.58
C ASN A 70 7.38 -14.90 10.05
N ILE A 71 7.76 -15.47 11.20
CA ILE A 71 7.01 -16.57 11.85
C ILE A 71 5.80 -16.01 12.62
N TRP A 72 5.91 -14.79 13.16
CA TRP A 72 4.88 -14.16 13.98
C TRP A 72 4.40 -12.87 13.33
N GLY A 73 3.30 -12.96 12.59
CA GLY A 73 2.56 -11.82 12.03
C GLY A 73 3.31 -10.98 10.96
N PRO A 74 2.57 -10.23 10.14
CA PRO A 74 3.17 -9.28 9.22
C PRO A 74 3.73 -8.05 9.97
N ASP A 75 4.65 -7.31 9.35
CA ASP A 75 5.20 -6.04 9.88
C ASP A 75 4.16 -4.88 9.98
N GLY A 76 2.87 -5.20 10.00
CA GLY A 76 1.74 -4.28 10.15
C GLY A 76 1.32 -3.55 8.87
N CYS A 77 0.01 -3.36 8.74
CA CYS A 77 -0.61 -2.47 7.75
C CYS A 77 -0.70 -1.05 8.32
N LYS A 78 -0.31 -0.04 7.54
CA LYS A 78 -0.58 1.37 7.88
C LYS A 78 -1.83 1.83 7.13
N TYR A 79 -2.74 2.49 7.82
CA TYR A 79 -3.96 3.04 7.20
C TYR A 79 -3.84 4.55 6.99
N TYR A 80 -4.58 5.06 6.01
CA TYR A 80 -4.80 6.50 5.83
C TYR A 80 -6.27 6.76 5.51
N TRP A 81 -6.79 7.91 5.94
CA TRP A 81 -8.16 8.31 5.65
C TRP A 81 -8.23 9.02 4.30
N LYS A 82 -9.21 8.66 3.48
CA LYS A 82 -9.39 9.20 2.13
C LYS A 82 -10.87 9.46 1.86
N LYS A 83 -11.18 10.60 1.23
CA LYS A 83 -12.52 10.92 0.76
C LYS A 83 -12.85 10.10 -0.51
N LYS A 84 -14.08 9.62 -0.62
CA LYS A 84 -14.55 8.85 -1.78
C LYS A 84 -14.46 9.69 -3.06
N THR A 85 -13.57 9.32 -3.98
CA THR A 85 -13.48 9.90 -5.33
C THR A 85 -14.22 8.99 -6.32
N ARG A 86 -14.91 9.57 -7.31
CA ARG A 86 -15.86 8.88 -8.23
C ARG A 86 -15.28 7.70 -9.05
N SER A 87 -13.98 7.45 -8.99
CA SER A 87 -13.23 6.36 -9.66
C SER A 87 -12.80 5.23 -8.70
N PHE A 88 -13.69 4.78 -7.82
CA PHE A 88 -13.42 3.63 -6.96
C PHE A 88 -13.70 2.32 -7.69
N THR A 89 -12.65 1.58 -8.02
CA THR A 89 -12.73 0.12 -7.97
C THR A 89 -12.58 -0.27 -6.49
N PRO A 90 -13.50 -1.07 -5.91
CA PRO A 90 -13.27 -1.64 -4.60
C PRO A 90 -11.97 -2.44 -4.65
N SER A 91 -10.99 -2.12 -3.82
CA SER A 91 -9.85 -3.02 -3.64
C SER A 91 -10.40 -4.30 -3.01
N PRO A 92 -10.35 -5.46 -3.70
CA PRO A 92 -10.92 -6.71 -3.19
C PRO A 92 -10.13 -7.24 -1.98
N TYR A 93 -8.99 -6.63 -1.67
CA TYR A 93 -8.15 -6.94 -0.51
C TYR A 93 -8.68 -6.27 0.76
N ARG A 94 -9.87 -6.69 1.20
CA ARG A 94 -10.32 -6.52 2.59
C ARG A 94 -10.04 -7.80 3.40
N ARG A 95 -8.90 -8.45 3.16
CA ARG A 95 -8.54 -9.68 3.85
C ARG A 95 -7.12 -9.58 4.41
N TYR A 96 -7.09 -9.65 5.74
CA TYR A 96 -5.98 -9.89 6.66
C TYR A 96 -4.98 -8.74 6.88
N CYS A 97 -5.39 -7.82 7.75
CA CYS A 97 -4.49 -7.08 8.65
C CYS A 97 -4.89 -7.38 10.11
N GLU A 98 -5.29 -8.62 10.41
CA GLU A 98 -5.48 -9.10 11.77
C GLU A 98 -4.32 -10.04 12.10
N ALA A 99 -3.82 -9.92 13.33
CA ALA A 99 -2.68 -10.65 13.87
C ALA A 99 -2.98 -12.16 13.96
#